data_AF-A0A2M6WZC5-F1
#
_entry.id   AF-A0A2M6WZC5-F1
#
_cell.length_a   1.000
_cell.length_b   1.000
_cell.length_c   1.000
_cell.angle_alpha   90.00
_cell.angle_beta   90.00
_cell.angle_gamma   90.00
#
_symmetry.space_group_name_H-M   'P 1'
#
loop_
_entity.id
_entity.type
_entity.pdbx_description
1 polymer ?
#
loop_
_entity_poly.entity_id
_entity_poly.type
_entity_poly.pdbx_seq_one_letter_code
_entity_poly.pdbx_strand_id
1 'polypeptide(L)'
;MPKQSTAPVTKQDFEEAMHILAKSFERVATREDLKLFATKEDLERFATKEDLERFATKEDFERIEDTQHSMLKVLDSIEGRLKEMANHEERITRLEEQLFKLENQLRSLTSSR
;
A
#
# COMPACT_ATOMS: atom_id res chain seq x y z
N MET A 1 79.72 -22.89 -8.74
CA MET A 1 78.94 -21.69 -8.34
C MET A 1 79.41 -20.53 -9.21
N PRO A 2 78.67 -20.09 -10.24
CA PRO A 2 79.06 -18.91 -11.02
C PRO A 2 78.97 -17.66 -10.12
N LYS A 3 80.06 -16.88 -10.08
CA LYS A 3 80.14 -15.60 -9.36
C LYS A 3 79.22 -14.61 -10.08
N GLN A 4 78.23 -14.05 -9.37
CA GLN A 4 77.44 -12.94 -9.89
C GLN A 4 78.37 -11.73 -10.04
N SER A 5 78.64 -11.34 -11.28
CA SER A 5 79.26 -10.06 -11.59
C SER A 5 78.15 -9.00 -11.57
N THR A 6 78.10 -8.20 -10.52
CA THR A 6 77.17 -7.08 -10.43
C THR A 6 77.82 -5.86 -11.05
N ALA A 7 77.36 -5.45 -12.24
CA ALA A 7 77.72 -4.17 -12.83
C ALA A 7 77.32 -3.02 -11.87
N PRO A 8 78.08 -1.92 -11.82
CA PRO A 8 77.72 -0.77 -10.98
C PRO A 8 76.43 -0.13 -11.50
N VAL A 9 75.46 0.10 -10.59
CA VAL A 9 74.22 0.81 -10.91
C VAL A 9 74.54 2.23 -11.37
N THR A 10 73.97 2.63 -12.50
CA THR A 10 74.17 3.94 -13.12
C THR A 10 73.02 4.90 -12.78
N LYS A 11 73.22 6.21 -13.05
CA LYS A 11 72.17 7.22 -12.92
C LYS A 11 70.96 6.92 -13.82
N GLN A 12 71.21 6.32 -14.99
CA GLN A 12 70.18 5.96 -15.96
C GLN A 12 69.28 4.84 -15.43
N ASP A 13 69.86 3.83 -14.78
CA ASP A 13 69.09 2.74 -14.15
C ASP A 13 68.13 3.28 -13.07
N PHE A 14 68.57 4.31 -12.34
CA PHE A 14 67.72 4.98 -11.34
C PHE A 14 66.57 5.77 -11.98
N GLU A 15 66.83 6.49 -13.07
CA GLU A 15 65.79 7.25 -13.79
C GLU A 15 64.73 6.33 -14.41
N GLU A 16 65.13 5.18 -14.96
CA GLU A 16 64.21 4.17 -15.50
C GLU A 16 63.35 3.53 -14.41
N ALA A 17 63.96 3.15 -13.27
CA ALA A 17 63.23 2.63 -12.11
C ALA A 17 62.22 3.66 -11.57
N MET A 18 62.58 4.94 -11.51
CA MET A 18 61.69 6.03 -11.09
C MET A 18 60.55 6.25 -12.08
N HIS A 19 60.79 6.14 -13.39
CA HIS A 19 59.74 6.27 -14.39
C HIS A 19 58.74 5.11 -14.34
N ILE A 20 59.22 3.87 -14.18
CA ILE A 20 58.37 2.68 -14.01
C ILE A 20 57.53 2.82 -12.73
N LEU A 21 58.15 3.27 -11.64
CA LEU A 21 57.46 3.52 -10.37
C LEU A 21 56.37 4.59 -10.54
N ALA A 22 56.66 5.72 -11.18
CA ALA A 22 55.68 6.76 -11.43
C ALA A 22 54.49 6.24 -12.27
N LYS A 23 54.77 5.49 -13.34
CA LYS A 23 53.75 4.89 -14.20
C LYS A 23 52.86 3.88 -13.47
N SER A 24 53.41 3.17 -12.49
CA SER A 24 52.63 2.21 -11.69
C SER A 24 51.50 2.85 -10.88
N PHE A 25 51.60 4.16 -10.58
CA PHE A 25 50.59 4.91 -9.83
C PHE A 25 49.55 5.64 -10.71
N GLU A 26 49.72 5.68 -12.04
CA GLU A 26 48.81 6.42 -12.96
C GLU A 26 47.35 5.95 -12.88
N ARG A 27 47.10 4.71 -12.43
CA ARG A 27 45.75 4.11 -12.32
C ARG A 27 45.21 4.06 -10.89
N VAL A 28 45.93 4.65 -9.94
CA VAL A 28 45.47 4.70 -8.55
C VAL A 28 44.51 5.87 -8.40
N ALA A 29 43.32 5.59 -7.88
CA ALA A 29 42.33 6.62 -7.60
C ALA A 29 42.90 7.65 -6.60
N THR A 30 42.70 8.92 -6.91
CA THR A 30 43.05 10.06 -6.08
C THR A 30 41.91 10.41 -5.12
N ARG A 31 42.17 11.30 -4.15
CA ARG A 31 41.11 11.78 -3.25
C ARG A 31 40.03 12.55 -4.01
N GLU A 32 40.41 13.23 -5.08
CA GLU A 32 39.55 14.02 -5.96
C GLU A 32 38.61 13.09 -6.73
N ASP A 33 39.10 11.94 -7.19
CA ASP A 33 38.26 10.92 -7.84
C ASP A 33 37.17 10.38 -6.89
N LEU A 34 37.49 10.26 -5.59
CA LEU A 34 36.55 9.75 -4.59
C LEU A 34 35.46 10.76 -4.21
N LYS A 35 35.69 12.06 -4.36
CA LYS A 35 34.69 13.11 -4.06
C LYS A 35 33.45 13.06 -4.95
N LEU A 36 33.52 12.34 -6.08
CA LEU A 36 32.39 12.15 -6.99
C LEU A 36 31.40 11.07 -6.50
N PHE A 37 31.79 10.26 -5.53
CA PHE A 37 30.94 9.22 -4.96
C PHE A 37 30.18 9.75 -3.74
N ALA A 38 28.93 9.32 -3.60
CA ALA A 38 28.15 9.55 -2.38
C ALA A 38 28.83 8.85 -1.19
N THR A 39 28.80 9.50 -0.04
CA THR A 39 29.26 8.89 1.22
C THR A 39 28.15 8.07 1.86
N LYS A 40 28.45 7.41 2.99
CA LYS A 40 27.42 6.68 3.74
C LYS A 40 26.41 7.63 4.35
N GLU A 41 26.90 8.76 4.87
CA GLU A 41 26.10 9.83 5.48
C GLU A 41 25.12 10.43 4.46
N ASP A 42 25.51 10.53 3.17
CA ASP A 42 24.59 10.97 2.10
C ASP A 42 23.37 10.06 1.93
N LEU A 43 23.50 8.77 2.27
CA LEU A 43 22.46 7.76 2.09
C LEU A 43 21.52 7.62 3.30
N GLU A 44 21.94 8.05 4.49
CA GLU A 44 21.15 7.90 5.74
C GLU A 44 19.80 8.63 5.71
N ARG A 45 19.67 9.66 4.85
CA ARG A 45 18.42 10.43 4.71
C ARG A 45 17.34 9.74 3.87
N PHE A 46 17.66 8.64 3.21
CA PHE A 46 16.70 7.95 2.35
C PHE A 46 15.91 6.91 3.13
N ALA A 47 14.60 6.85 2.88
CA ALA A 47 13.76 5.80 3.41
C ALA A 47 14.23 4.43 2.89
N THR A 48 14.22 3.44 3.77
CA THR A 48 14.48 2.04 3.45
C THR A 48 13.21 1.37 2.93
N LYS A 49 13.32 0.12 2.45
CA LYS A 49 12.13 -0.67 2.09
C LYS A 49 11.27 -0.98 3.31
N GLU A 50 11.90 -1.26 4.45
CA GLU A 50 11.24 -1.55 5.72
C GLU A 50 10.41 -0.34 6.19
N ASP A 51 10.89 0.89 5.98
CA ASP A 51 10.13 2.11 6.27
C ASP A 51 8.82 2.21 5.47
N LEU A 52 8.76 1.58 4.30
CA LEU A 52 7.61 1.61 3.39
C LEU A 52 6.57 0.51 3.68
N GLU A 53 6.95 -0.57 4.37
CA GLU A 53 6.06 -1.71 4.64
C GLU A 53 4.85 -1.36 5.51
N ARG A 54 4.93 -0.27 6.29
CA ARG A 54 3.83 0.20 7.16
C ARG A 54 2.72 0.94 6.41
N PHE A 55 2.92 1.29 5.14
CA PHE A 55 1.94 2.08 4.39
C PHE A 55 0.93 1.17 3.70
N ALA A 56 -0.33 1.61 3.70
CA ALA A 56 -1.39 0.97 2.94
C ALA A 56 -1.04 0.97 1.44
N THR A 57 -1.37 -0.14 0.80
CA THR A 57 -1.24 -0.36 -0.64
C THR A 57 -2.56 -0.02 -1.33
N LYS A 58 -2.55 0.01 -2.66
CA LYS A 58 -3.79 0.21 -3.45
C LYS A 58 -4.81 -0.91 -3.21
N GLU A 59 -4.33 -2.14 -3.04
CA GLU A 59 -5.15 -3.32 -2.77
C GLU A 59 -5.92 -3.20 -1.44
N ASP A 60 -5.36 -2.50 -0.45
CA ASP A 60 -6.05 -2.21 0.80
C ASP A 60 -7.28 -1.32 0.56
N PHE A 61 -7.18 -0.34 -0.35
CA PHE A 61 -8.29 0.55 -0.69
C PHE A 61 -9.34 -0.14 -1.54
N GLU A 62 -8.96 -0.99 -2.51
CA GLU A 62 -9.89 -1.76 -3.33
C GLU A 62 -10.81 -2.64 -2.46
N ARG A 63 -10.25 -3.30 -1.42
CA ARG A 63 -11.05 -4.09 -0.46
C ARG A 63 -12.07 -3.25 0.30
N ILE A 64 -11.73 -2.00 0.63
CA ILE A 64 -12.64 -1.07 1.29
C ILE A 64 -13.74 -0.65 0.33
N GLU A 65 -13.40 -0.34 -0.93
CA GLU A 65 -14.37 0.03 -1.97
C GLU A 65 -15.36 -1.10 -2.25
N ASP A 66 -14.90 -2.35 -2.35
CA ASP A 66 -15.76 -3.53 -2.54
C ASP A 66 -16.74 -3.72 -1.37
N THR A 67 -16.24 -3.54 -0.15
CA THR A 67 -17.05 -3.61 1.06
C THR A 67 -18.10 -2.49 1.08
N GLN A 68 -17.70 -1.26 0.74
CA GLN A 68 -18.60 -0.12 0.64
C GLN A 68 -19.68 -0.32 -0.43
N HIS A 69 -19.31 -0.82 -1.61
CA HIS A 69 -20.25 -1.11 -2.68
C HIS A 69 -21.29 -2.18 -2.27
N SER A 70 -20.83 -3.21 -1.55
CA SER A 70 -21.70 -4.24 -1.00
C SER A 70 -22.67 -3.68 0.04
N MET A 71 -22.20 -2.78 0.91
CA MET A 71 -23.06 -2.09 1.89
C MET A 71 -24.11 -1.21 1.21
N LEU A 72 -23.77 -0.48 0.14
CA LEU A 72 -24.73 0.34 -0.61
C LEU A 72 -25.87 -0.52 -1.19
N LYS A 73 -25.57 -1.68 -1.76
CA LYS A 73 -26.60 -2.62 -2.24
C LYS A 73 -27.53 -3.11 -1.14
N VAL A 74 -26.99 -3.34 0.06
CA VAL A 74 -27.79 -3.72 1.23
C VAL A 74 -28.72 -2.58 1.64
N LEU A 75 -28.23 -1.32 1.61
CA LEU A 75 -29.06 -0.15 1.91
C LEU A 75 -30.23 0.01 0.92
N ASP A 76 -29.98 -0.14 -0.38
CA ASP A 76 -31.03 -0.10 -1.41
C ASP A 76 -32.08 -1.20 -1.19
N SER A 77 -31.62 -2.39 -0.82
CA SER A 77 -32.50 -3.52 -0.50
C SER A 77 -33.34 -3.26 0.75
N ILE A 78 -32.76 -2.64 1.77
CA ILE A 78 -33.47 -2.23 3.00
C ILE A 78 -34.51 -1.16 2.66
N GLU A 79 -34.15 -0.16 1.86
CA GLU A 79 -35.09 0.89 1.43
C GLU A 79 -36.31 0.29 0.71
N GLY A 80 -36.08 -0.67 -0.19
CA GLY A 80 -37.16 -1.41 -0.86
C GLY A 80 -38.09 -2.12 0.14
N ARG A 81 -37.52 -2.86 1.09
CA ARG A 81 -38.31 -3.56 2.12
C ARG A 81 -39.09 -2.61 3.02
N LEU A 82 -38.53 -1.44 3.36
CA LEU A 82 -39.23 -0.43 4.14
C LEU A 82 -40.46 0.13 3.41
N LYS A 83 -40.35 0.36 2.09
CA LYS A 83 -41.50 0.76 1.26
C LYS A 83 -42.58 -0.30 1.23
N GLU A 84 -42.20 -1.58 1.10
CA GLU A 84 -43.15 -2.69 1.16
C GLU A 84 -43.83 -2.79 2.53
N MET A 85 -43.08 -2.62 3.61
CA MET A 85 -43.63 -2.60 4.98
C MET A 85 -44.65 -1.48 5.17
N ALA A 86 -44.38 -0.28 4.65
CA ALA A 86 -45.34 0.83 4.71
C ALA A 86 -46.66 0.50 3.99
N ASN A 87 -46.59 -0.17 2.84
CA ASN A 87 -47.79 -0.63 2.12
C ASN A 87 -48.55 -1.72 2.91
N HIS A 88 -47.82 -2.62 3.58
CA HIS A 88 -48.43 -3.63 4.43
C HIS A 88 -49.14 -3.00 5.64
N GLU A 89 -48.55 -1.97 6.24
CA GLU A 89 -49.15 -1.22 7.35
C GLU A 89 -50.52 -0.64 6.95
N GLU A 90 -50.61 0.00 5.77
CA GLU A 90 -51.88 0.54 5.27
C GLU A 90 -52.93 -0.56 5.05
N ARG A 91 -52.52 -1.72 4.50
CA ARG A 91 -53.42 -2.86 4.31
C ARG A 91 -53.91 -3.42 5.64
N ILE A 92 -53.05 -3.47 6.66
CA ILE A 92 -53.40 -3.91 8.02
C ILE A 92 -54.46 -2.97 8.61
N THR A 93 -54.24 -1.65 8.56
CA THR A 93 -55.22 -0.66 9.05
C THR A 93 -56.59 -0.85 8.39
N ARG A 94 -56.64 -1.04 7.07
CA ARG A 94 -57.92 -1.28 6.36
C ARG A 94 -58.60 -2.59 6.80
N LEU A 95 -57.84 -3.66 7.02
CA LEU A 95 -58.37 -4.93 7.49
C LEU A 95 -58.92 -4.81 8.91
N GLU A 96 -58.22 -4.09 9.79
CA GLU A 96 -58.67 -3.81 11.17
C GLU A 96 -60.00 -3.04 11.17
N GLU A 97 -60.15 -2.01 10.31
CA GLU A 97 -61.41 -1.28 10.16
C GLU A 97 -62.56 -2.16 9.66
N GLN A 98 -62.28 -3.06 8.71
CA GLN A 98 -63.27 -3.99 8.18
C GLN A 98 -63.71 -5.01 9.22
N LEU A 99 -62.77 -5.57 9.98
CA LEU A 99 -63.06 -6.48 11.10
C LEU A 99 -63.94 -5.80 12.14
N PHE A 100 -63.61 -4.58 12.54
CA PHE A 100 -64.41 -3.81 13.49
C PHE A 100 -65.87 -3.61 13.00
N LYS A 101 -66.06 -3.33 11.71
CA LYS A 101 -67.41 -3.21 11.12
C LYS A 101 -68.17 -4.55 11.17
N LEU A 102 -67.51 -5.65 10.81
CA LEU A 102 -68.10 -6.99 10.83
C LEU A 102 -68.46 -7.44 12.26
N GLU A 103 -67.60 -7.17 13.24
CA GLU A 103 -67.86 -7.46 14.66
C GLU A 103 -69.11 -6.74 15.19
N ASN A 104 -69.26 -5.46 14.83
CA ASN A 104 -70.44 -4.68 15.21
C ASN A 104 -71.72 -5.20 14.54
N GLN A 105 -71.64 -5.62 13.27
CA GLN A 105 -72.77 -6.24 12.56
C GLN A 105 -73.17 -7.58 13.18
N LEU A 106 -72.21 -8.42 13.56
CA LEU A 106 -72.50 -9.68 14.26
C LEU A 106 -73.18 -9.43 15.59
N ARG A 107 -72.68 -8.45 16.37
CA ARG A 107 -73.26 -8.09 17.67
C ARG A 107 -74.73 -7.69 17.54
N SER A 108 -75.08 -6.84 16.56
CA SER A 108 -76.47 -6.41 16.36
C SER A 108 -77.40 -7.55 15.96
N LEU A 109 -76.93 -8.48 15.12
CA LEU A 109 -77.70 -9.69 14.75
C LEU A 109 -77.95 -10.61 15.94
N THR A 110 -76.98 -10.75 16.84
CA THR A 110 -77.13 -11.59 18.04
C THR A 110 -77.94 -10.94 19.16
N SER A 111 -77.98 -9.61 19.26
CA SER A 111 -78.79 -8.88 20.26
C SER A 111 -80.27 -8.71 19.88
N SER A 112 -80.65 -8.99 18.62
CA SER A 112 -82.04 -8.95 18.14
C SER A 112 -82.78 -10.29 18.23
N ARG A 113 -82.15 -11.34 18.76
CA ARG A 113 -82.76 -12.65 19.07
C ARG A 113 -82.97 -12.79 20.57
#